data_AF-A0A7K0DMX1-F1
#
_entry.id   AF-A0A7K0DMX1-F1
#
_cell.length_a   1.000
_cell.length_b   1.000
_cell.length_c   1.000
_cell.angle_alpha   90.00
_cell.angle_beta   90.00
_cell.angle_gamma   90.00
#
_symmetry.space_group_name_H-M   'P 1'
#
loop_
_entity.id
_entity.type
_entity.pdbx_description
1 polymer ?
#
loop_
_entity_poly.entity_id
_entity_poly.type
_entity_poly.pdbx_seq_one_letter_code
_entity_poly.pdbx_strand_id
1 'polypeptide(L)'
;MLELLRSSMPELPEDATPEQVGAWVELVELVRDNDFRASVRRMAEYQARERAAGDDSGLHHDLTEAVRQEVDRALTAGVAPDSKVAAGIVDTLMTRYAETFGKADDAHLRAWVLERLEVADDPRVTRYWQLVATINGWPPVADLGPAFTWFGVALRTRLEP
;
A
#
# COMPACT_ATOMS: atom_id res chain seq x y z
N MET A 1 14.32 -11.94 -3.53
CA MET A 1 13.78 -11.06 -2.46
C MET A 1 14.89 -10.38 -1.64
N LEU A 2 15.83 -11.12 -1.03
CA LEU A 2 16.97 -10.51 -0.30
C LEU A 2 17.93 -9.71 -1.20
N GLU A 3 18.08 -10.09 -2.47
CA GLU A 3 18.91 -9.37 -3.46
C GLU A 3 18.26 -8.06 -3.95
N LEU A 4 16.94 -8.07 -4.17
CA LEU A 4 16.14 -6.88 -4.43
C LEU A 4 16.15 -5.91 -3.23
N LEU A 5 16.05 -6.42 -2.01
CA LEU A 5 16.15 -5.60 -0.79
C LEU A 5 17.56 -5.02 -0.60
N ARG A 6 18.61 -5.75 -0.99
CA ARG A 6 20.00 -5.26 -0.95
C ARG A 6 20.30 -4.22 -2.02
N SER A 7 19.77 -4.38 -3.24
CA SER A 7 19.89 -3.38 -4.31
C SER A 7 19.00 -2.16 -4.11
N SER A 8 18.08 -2.22 -3.14
CA SER A 8 17.19 -1.11 -2.77
C SER A 8 17.68 -0.33 -1.56
N MET A 9 18.80 -0.73 -0.94
CA MET A 9 19.37 0.09 0.12
C MET A 9 19.82 1.43 -0.48
N PRO A 10 19.37 2.55 0.09
CA PRO A 10 19.78 3.85 -0.40
C PRO A 10 21.28 4.02 -0.15
N GLU A 11 22.02 4.38 -1.19
CA GLU A 11 23.42 4.77 -1.11
C GLU A 11 23.51 6.22 -1.56
N LEU A 12 24.00 7.09 -0.67
CA LEU A 12 24.16 8.51 -1.00
C LEU A 12 25.38 8.67 -1.94
N PRO A 13 25.20 9.24 -3.15
CA PRO A 13 26.32 9.46 -4.08
C PRO A 13 27.38 10.41 -3.51
N GLU A 14 28.63 10.27 -3.93
CA GLU A 14 29.72 11.19 -3.51
C GLU A 14 29.46 12.64 -3.95
N ASP A 15 28.79 12.82 -5.09
CA ASP A 15 28.38 14.09 -5.68
C ASP A 15 26.88 14.39 -5.44
N ALA A 16 26.35 13.99 -4.27
CA ALA A 16 24.95 14.16 -3.94
C ALA A 16 24.48 15.63 -4.03
N THR A 17 23.33 15.79 -4.68
CA THR A 17 22.61 17.07 -4.73
C THR A 17 22.07 17.47 -3.34
N PRO A 18 21.80 18.76 -3.08
CA PRO A 18 21.16 19.20 -1.83
C PRO A 18 19.85 18.46 -1.54
N GLU A 19 19.06 18.15 -2.57
CA GLU A 19 17.82 17.40 -2.47
C GLU A 19 18.06 15.95 -1.99
N GLN A 20 19.07 15.26 -2.53
CA GLN A 20 19.44 13.91 -2.09
C GLN A 20 19.97 13.89 -0.65
N VAL A 21 20.76 14.89 -0.26
CA VAL A 21 21.24 15.03 1.12
C VAL A 21 20.07 15.26 2.07
N GLY A 22 19.12 16.14 1.70
CA GLY A 22 17.90 16.36 2.48
C GLY A 22 17.08 15.08 2.65
N ALA A 23 16.87 14.33 1.55
CA ALA A 23 16.16 13.05 1.58
C ALA A 23 16.87 12.00 2.45
N TRP A 24 18.21 11.99 2.46
CA TRP A 24 19.00 11.12 3.33
C TRP A 24 18.80 11.43 4.81
N VAL A 25 18.84 12.70 5.20
CA VAL A 25 18.63 13.12 6.59
C VAL A 25 17.24 12.71 7.06
N GLU A 26 16.21 13.01 6.27
CA GLU A 26 14.83 12.66 6.60
C GLU A 26 14.64 11.14 6.70
N LEU A 27 15.28 10.37 5.82
CA LEU A 27 15.24 8.91 5.88
C LEU A 27 15.84 8.40 7.20
N VAL A 28 16.97 8.96 7.64
CA VAL A 28 17.62 8.60 8.90
C VAL A 28 16.72 8.92 10.10
N GLU A 29 16.01 10.04 10.08
CA GLU A 29 15.03 10.40 11.10
C GLU A 29 13.87 9.40 11.12
N LEU A 30 13.33 9.07 9.95
CA LEU A 30 12.22 8.15 9.81
C LEU A 30 12.54 6.74 10.33
N VAL A 31 13.71 6.19 10.01
CA VAL A 31 14.10 4.85 10.49
C VAL A 31 14.42 4.81 12.00
N ARG A 32 14.62 5.98 12.62
CA ARG A 32 14.78 6.15 14.07
C ARG A 32 13.45 6.36 14.79
N ASP A 33 12.38 6.69 14.08
CA ASP A 33 11.03 6.80 14.64
C ASP A 33 10.54 5.42 15.15
N ASN A 34 10.25 5.34 16.45
CA ASN A 34 9.76 4.13 17.10
C ASN A 34 8.38 3.73 16.61
N ASP A 35 7.51 4.69 16.28
CA ASP A 35 6.16 4.42 15.81
C ASP A 35 6.18 3.90 14.37
N PHE A 36 7.10 4.41 13.54
CA PHE A 36 7.35 3.86 12.21
C PHE A 36 7.84 2.41 12.29
N ARG A 37 8.83 2.13 13.16
CA ARG A 37 9.35 0.77 13.38
C ARG A 37 8.26 -0.17 13.89
N ALA A 38 7.40 0.30 14.79
CA ALA A 38 6.27 -0.46 15.29
C ALA A 38 5.26 -0.76 14.16
N SER A 39 5.02 0.18 13.27
CA SER A 39 4.16 -0.01 12.09
C SER A 39 4.72 -1.05 11.14
N VAL A 40 5.99 -0.94 10.74
CA VAL A 40 6.68 -1.92 9.90
C VAL A 40 6.65 -3.32 10.54
N ARG A 41 6.80 -3.41 11.86
CA ARG A 41 6.67 -4.67 12.59
C ARG A 41 5.25 -5.25 12.49
N ARG A 42 4.20 -4.45 12.70
CA ARG A 42 2.81 -4.91 12.55
C ARG A 42 2.53 -5.44 11.15
N MET A 43 2.99 -4.73 10.11
CA MET A 43 2.91 -5.20 8.73
C MET A 43 3.63 -6.55 8.55
N ALA A 44 4.85 -6.68 9.05
CA ALA A 44 5.61 -7.94 8.94
C ALA A 44 4.93 -9.10 9.67
N GLU A 45 4.37 -8.85 10.86
CA GLU A 45 3.62 -9.83 11.65
C GLU A 45 2.32 -10.25 10.94
N TYR A 46 1.57 -9.29 10.38
CA TYR A 46 0.39 -9.57 9.56
C TYR A 46 0.75 -10.46 8.37
N GLN A 47 1.76 -10.10 7.59
CA GLN A 47 2.21 -10.88 6.44
C GLN A 47 2.71 -12.28 6.84
N ALA A 48 3.27 -12.44 8.03
CA ALA A 48 3.67 -13.75 8.56
C ALA A 48 2.44 -14.60 8.93
N ARG A 49 1.40 -14.00 9.52
CA ARG A 49 0.12 -14.67 9.82
C ARG A 49 -0.59 -15.14 8.55
N GLU A 50 -0.69 -14.28 7.55
CA GLU A 50 -1.32 -14.62 6.27
C GLU A 50 -0.59 -15.79 5.57
N ARG A 51 0.75 -15.76 5.53
CA ARG A 51 1.54 -16.88 5.02
C ARG A 51 1.32 -18.17 5.80
N ALA A 52 1.23 -18.10 7.13
CA ALA A 52 0.94 -19.27 7.96
C ALA A 52 -0.48 -19.82 7.75
N ALA A 53 -1.43 -18.96 7.35
CA ALA A 53 -2.79 -19.33 7.00
C ALA A 53 -2.93 -19.89 5.56
N GLY A 54 -1.82 -20.02 4.83
CA GLY A 54 -1.78 -20.61 3.49
C GLY A 54 -1.84 -19.59 2.34
N ASP A 55 -1.68 -18.29 2.61
CA ASP A 55 -1.46 -17.29 1.57
C ASP A 55 0.00 -17.39 1.05
N ASP A 56 0.25 -18.35 0.16
CA ASP A 56 1.55 -18.59 -0.47
C ASP A 56 1.76 -17.78 -1.76
N SER A 57 0.75 -17.00 -2.14
CA SER A 57 0.61 -16.33 -3.42
C SER A 57 1.54 -15.11 -3.62
N GLY A 58 2.21 -14.66 -2.56
CA GLY A 58 3.24 -13.62 -2.61
C GLY A 58 2.71 -12.21 -2.91
N LEU A 59 3.54 -11.38 -3.52
CA LEU A 59 3.15 -10.04 -3.97
C LEU A 59 2.26 -10.19 -5.21
N HIS A 60 0.94 -10.06 -5.07
CA HIS A 60 0.04 -9.94 -6.21
C HIS A 60 0.20 -8.59 -6.89
N HIS A 61 1.29 -8.44 -7.62
CA HIS A 61 1.62 -7.25 -8.38
C HIS A 61 0.43 -6.82 -9.28
N ASP A 62 -0.18 -7.77 -9.98
CA ASP A 62 -1.29 -7.50 -10.89
C ASP A 62 -2.57 -7.04 -10.17
N LEU A 63 -2.89 -7.63 -9.01
CA LEU A 63 -4.02 -7.19 -8.20
C LEU A 63 -3.78 -5.79 -7.63
N THR A 64 -2.55 -5.53 -7.15
CA THR A 64 -2.15 -4.25 -6.58
C THR A 64 -2.26 -3.15 -7.63
N GLU A 65 -1.75 -3.42 -8.84
CA GLU A 65 -1.81 -2.49 -9.96
C GLU A 65 -3.25 -2.28 -10.45
N ALA A 66 -4.08 -3.32 -10.49
CA ALA A 66 -5.49 -3.20 -10.84
C ALA A 66 -6.26 -2.33 -9.83
N VAL A 67 -6.07 -2.56 -8.53
CA VAL A 67 -6.67 -1.73 -7.47
C VAL A 67 -6.24 -0.28 -7.63
N ARG A 68 -4.93 -0.04 -7.77
CA ARG A 68 -4.38 1.31 -7.95
C ARG A 68 -5.00 2.02 -9.15
N GLN A 69 -5.02 1.39 -10.32
CA GLN A 69 -5.55 2.00 -11.54
C GLN A 69 -7.04 2.31 -11.47
N GLU A 70 -7.86 1.44 -10.86
CA GLU A 70 -9.30 1.67 -10.72
C GLU A 70 -9.57 2.81 -9.73
N VAL A 71 -8.87 2.84 -8.60
CA VAL A 71 -9.04 3.89 -7.59
C VAL A 71 -8.54 5.24 -8.11
N ASP A 72 -7.40 5.28 -8.81
CA ASP A 72 -6.88 6.51 -9.43
C ASP A 72 -7.86 7.08 -10.46
N ARG A 73 -8.53 6.22 -11.24
CA ARG A 73 -9.59 6.63 -12.16
C ARG A 73 -10.80 7.20 -11.41
N ALA A 74 -11.22 6.57 -10.32
CA ALA A 74 -12.33 7.05 -9.49
C ALA A 74 -12.02 8.43 -8.89
N LEU A 75 -10.81 8.61 -8.36
CA LEU A 75 -10.33 9.88 -7.82
C LEU A 75 -10.28 10.97 -8.88
N THR A 76 -9.71 10.67 -10.05
CA THR A 76 -9.64 11.61 -11.18
C THR A 76 -11.03 12.04 -11.65
N ALA A 77 -12.00 11.13 -11.61
CA ALA A 77 -13.40 11.40 -11.95
C ALA A 77 -14.20 12.08 -10.81
N GLY A 78 -13.60 12.32 -9.64
CA GLY A 78 -14.28 12.94 -8.50
C GLY A 78 -15.36 12.05 -7.88
N VAL A 79 -15.25 10.72 -8.01
CA VAL A 79 -16.22 9.78 -7.47
C VAL A 79 -16.10 9.74 -5.94
N ALA A 80 -17.19 10.07 -5.24
CA ALA A 80 -17.23 9.97 -3.79
C ALA A 80 -17.24 8.48 -3.35
N PRO A 81 -16.48 8.09 -2.31
CA PRO A 81 -16.32 6.68 -1.89
C PRO A 81 -17.63 6.06 -1.34
N ASP A 82 -18.57 6.87 -0.87
CA ASP A 82 -19.90 6.48 -0.39
C ASP A 82 -20.95 6.37 -1.52
N SER A 83 -20.60 6.73 -2.76
CA SER A 83 -21.53 6.74 -3.88
C SER A 83 -21.88 5.34 -4.41
N LYS A 84 -23.01 5.25 -5.14
CA LYS A 84 -23.37 4.03 -5.88
C LYS A 84 -22.37 3.67 -6.97
N VAL A 85 -21.70 4.66 -7.57
CA VAL A 85 -20.64 4.42 -8.57
C VAL A 85 -19.44 3.75 -7.92
N ALA A 86 -19.01 4.24 -6.75
CA ALA A 86 -17.99 3.58 -5.95
C ALA A 86 -18.37 2.14 -5.58
N ALA A 87 -19.67 1.81 -5.51
CA ALA A 87 -20.11 0.46 -5.15
C ALA A 87 -19.81 -0.54 -6.26
N GLY A 88 -20.13 -0.20 -7.51
CA GLY A 88 -19.77 -1.05 -8.64
C GLY A 88 -18.25 -1.25 -8.78
N ILE A 89 -17.45 -0.21 -8.45
CA ILE A 89 -15.98 -0.30 -8.46
C ILE A 89 -15.51 -1.27 -7.36
N VAL A 90 -15.97 -1.08 -6.12
CA VAL A 90 -15.61 -1.96 -5.00
C VAL A 90 -16.03 -3.41 -5.27
N ASP A 91 -17.24 -3.66 -5.77
CA ASP A 91 -17.69 -5.02 -6.08
C ASP A 91 -16.80 -5.68 -7.15
N THR A 92 -16.40 -4.94 -8.19
CA THR A 92 -15.47 -5.43 -9.21
C THR A 92 -14.11 -5.79 -8.61
N LEU A 93 -13.58 -4.94 -7.73
CA LEU A 93 -12.33 -5.22 -7.03
C LEU A 93 -12.49 -6.44 -6.12
N MET A 94 -13.64 -6.59 -5.45
CA MET A 94 -13.87 -7.68 -4.51
C MET A 94 -14.00 -9.05 -5.18
N THR A 95 -14.63 -9.10 -6.34
CA THR A 95 -14.61 -10.30 -7.19
C THR A 95 -13.18 -10.69 -7.58
N ARG A 96 -12.32 -9.72 -7.94
CA ARG A 96 -10.90 -10.02 -8.24
C ARG A 96 -10.14 -10.52 -7.02
N TYR A 97 -10.38 -9.96 -5.83
CA TYR A 97 -9.83 -10.47 -4.57
C TYR A 97 -10.31 -11.91 -4.30
N ALA A 98 -11.59 -12.18 -4.49
CA ALA A 98 -12.17 -13.52 -4.30
C ALA A 98 -11.49 -14.55 -5.20
N GLU A 99 -11.34 -14.25 -6.49
CA GLU A 99 -10.65 -15.09 -7.48
C GLU A 99 -9.17 -15.29 -7.14
N THR A 100 -8.46 -14.21 -6.81
CA THR A 100 -7.03 -14.21 -6.55
C THR A 100 -6.66 -15.04 -5.31
N PHE A 101 -7.48 -14.94 -4.26
CA PHE A 101 -7.24 -15.62 -2.99
C PHE A 101 -8.05 -16.91 -2.80
N GLY A 102 -8.85 -17.32 -3.80
CA GLY A 102 -9.73 -18.48 -3.71
C GLY A 102 -10.74 -18.40 -2.56
N LYS A 103 -11.22 -17.19 -2.25
CA LYS A 103 -12.17 -16.91 -1.15
C LYS A 103 -13.58 -16.65 -1.71
N ALA A 104 -14.60 -16.81 -0.87
CA ALA A 104 -15.95 -16.39 -1.23
C ALA A 104 -16.04 -14.86 -1.27
N ASP A 105 -16.74 -14.30 -2.26
CA ASP A 105 -17.04 -12.86 -2.34
C ASP A 105 -18.17 -12.50 -1.36
N ASP A 106 -17.83 -12.44 -0.08
CA ASP A 106 -18.78 -12.22 1.02
C ASP A 106 -18.34 -11.06 1.95
N ALA A 107 -19.06 -10.90 3.06
CA ALA A 107 -18.73 -9.88 4.07
C ALA A 107 -17.40 -10.18 4.79
N HIS A 108 -17.00 -11.45 4.92
CA HIS A 108 -15.73 -11.82 5.53
C HIS A 108 -14.55 -11.42 4.64
N LEU A 109 -14.66 -11.61 3.32
CA LEU A 109 -13.65 -11.12 2.38
C LEU A 109 -13.50 -9.61 2.43
N ARG A 110 -14.62 -8.87 2.45
CA ARG A 110 -14.61 -7.40 2.56
C ARG A 110 -13.94 -6.93 3.85
N ALA A 111 -14.26 -7.55 4.98
CA ALA A 111 -13.63 -7.24 6.27
C ALA A 111 -12.13 -7.57 6.27
N TRP A 112 -11.73 -8.70 5.69
CA TRP A 112 -10.34 -9.10 5.56
C TRP A 112 -9.53 -8.16 4.66
N VAL A 113 -10.10 -7.69 3.53
CA VAL A 113 -9.44 -6.67 2.69
C VAL A 113 -9.34 -5.33 3.42
N LEU A 114 -10.37 -4.93 4.17
CA LEU A 114 -10.30 -3.71 4.97
C LEU A 114 -9.17 -3.76 6.01
N GLU A 115 -9.05 -4.86 6.76
CA GLU A 115 -7.94 -5.06 7.71
C GLU A 115 -6.58 -4.99 6.98
N ARG A 116 -6.46 -5.65 5.82
CA ARG A 116 -5.24 -5.61 5.01
C ARG A 116 -4.85 -4.19 4.60
N LEU A 117 -5.83 -3.37 4.20
CA LEU A 117 -5.61 -1.98 3.84
C LEU A 117 -5.20 -1.15 5.06
N GLU A 118 -5.90 -1.29 6.20
CA GLU A 118 -5.61 -0.55 7.43
C GLU A 118 -4.21 -0.87 7.99
N VAL A 119 -3.76 -2.12 7.86
CA VAL A 119 -2.41 -2.52 8.26
C VAL A 119 -1.35 -1.93 7.33
N ALA A 120 -1.66 -1.76 6.04
CA ALA A 120 -0.74 -1.26 5.02
C ALA A 120 -0.73 0.28 4.89
N ASP A 121 -1.80 0.96 5.30
CA ASP A 121 -2.02 2.40 5.15
C ASP A 121 -1.28 3.24 6.21
N ASP A 122 0.04 3.07 6.28
CA ASP A 122 0.90 4.01 6.99
C ASP A 122 1.55 4.97 5.98
N PRO A 123 1.21 6.27 5.97
CA PRO A 123 1.74 7.23 5.00
C PRO A 123 3.26 7.36 5.05
N ARG A 124 3.88 6.99 6.18
CA ARG A 124 5.34 6.97 6.35
C ARG A 124 6.01 5.90 5.49
N VAL A 125 5.32 4.82 5.13
CA VAL A 125 5.86 3.78 4.24
C VAL A 125 5.98 4.33 2.82
N THR A 126 4.96 5.03 2.33
CA THR A 126 5.03 5.74 1.05
C THR A 126 6.15 6.76 1.07
N ARG A 127 6.28 7.52 2.16
CA ARG A 127 7.37 8.49 2.33
C ARG A 127 8.74 7.83 2.31
N TYR A 128 8.93 6.72 3.00
CA TYR A 128 10.17 5.93 2.97
C TYR A 128 10.59 5.60 1.53
N TRP A 129 9.67 5.10 0.70
CA TRP A 129 9.97 4.77 -0.69
C TRP A 129 10.24 5.99 -1.57
N GLN A 130 9.56 7.11 -1.34
CA GLN A 130 9.85 8.38 -2.03
C GLN A 130 11.27 8.89 -1.69
N LEU A 131 11.69 8.77 -0.43
CA LEU A 131 13.03 9.14 0.00
C LEU A 131 14.08 8.23 -0.63
N VAL A 132 13.87 6.91 -0.62
CA VAL A 132 14.75 5.93 -1.30
C VAL A 132 14.86 6.23 -2.79
N ALA A 133 13.74 6.50 -3.47
CA ALA A 133 13.75 6.84 -4.90
C ALA A 133 14.52 8.14 -5.16
N THR A 134 14.34 9.16 -4.32
CA THR A 134 15.07 10.42 -4.43
C THR A 134 16.57 10.23 -4.26
N ILE A 135 16.99 9.51 -3.21
CA ILE A 135 18.40 9.24 -2.91
C ILE A 135 19.06 8.51 -4.10
N ASN A 136 18.39 7.48 -4.62
CA ASN A 136 18.91 6.65 -5.71
C ASN A 136 18.73 7.27 -7.11
N GLY A 137 18.13 8.46 -7.24
CA GLY A 137 17.84 9.09 -8.52
C GLY A 137 16.82 8.34 -9.39
N TRP A 138 15.94 7.56 -8.77
CA TRP A 138 14.88 6.82 -9.45
C TRP A 138 13.68 7.73 -9.77
N PRO A 139 12.78 7.32 -10.68
CA PRO A 139 11.53 8.03 -10.92
C PRO A 139 10.73 8.22 -9.61
N PRO A 140 10.03 9.36 -9.46
CA PRO A 140 9.22 9.62 -8.27
C PRO A 140 8.18 8.53 -8.01
N VAL A 141 8.10 8.07 -6.76
CA VAL A 141 7.06 7.15 -6.31
C VAL A 141 5.77 7.94 -6.05
N ALA A 142 4.68 7.54 -6.71
CA ALA A 142 3.37 8.18 -6.55
C ALA A 142 2.85 8.05 -5.11
N ASP A 143 2.12 9.06 -4.66
CA ASP A 143 1.44 9.02 -3.37
C ASP A 143 0.21 8.11 -3.46
N LEU A 144 0.23 7.00 -2.73
CA LEU A 144 -0.87 6.03 -2.67
C LEU A 144 -1.89 6.37 -1.56
N GLY A 145 -1.59 7.31 -0.66
CA GLY A 145 -2.45 7.66 0.48
C GLY A 145 -3.90 7.99 0.08
N PRO A 146 -4.14 8.81 -0.97
CA PRO A 146 -5.50 9.08 -1.45
C PRO A 146 -6.24 7.81 -1.89
N ALA A 147 -5.54 6.87 -2.52
CA ALA A 147 -6.14 5.62 -2.99
C ALA A 147 -6.49 4.69 -1.82
N PHE A 148 -5.60 4.52 -0.85
CA PHE A 148 -5.87 3.77 0.38
C PHE A 148 -7.06 4.36 1.14
N THR A 149 -7.06 5.68 1.34
CA THR A 149 -8.15 6.39 2.03
C THR A 149 -9.49 6.17 1.32
N TRP A 150 -9.53 6.38 0.00
CA TRP A 150 -10.75 6.24 -0.79
C TRP A 150 -11.29 4.81 -0.71
N PHE A 151 -10.43 3.82 -0.90
CA PHE A 151 -10.84 2.42 -0.93
C PHE A 151 -11.28 1.92 0.45
N GLY A 152 -10.57 2.31 1.51
CA GLY A 152 -10.93 2.00 2.89
C GLY A 152 -12.29 2.58 3.30
N VAL A 153 -12.56 3.86 2.96
CA VAL A 153 -13.88 4.48 3.22
C VAL A 153 -14.98 3.78 2.43
N ALA A 154 -14.72 3.47 1.16
CA ALA A 154 -15.70 2.78 0.32
C ALA A 154 -16.04 1.39 0.87
N LEU A 155 -15.04 0.60 1.28
CA LEU A 155 -15.27 -0.71 1.90
C LEU A 155 -16.03 -0.60 3.23
N ARG A 156 -15.66 0.34 4.11
CA ARG A 156 -16.30 0.50 5.42
C ARG A 156 -17.79 0.86 5.29
N THR A 157 -18.11 1.78 4.36
CA THR A 157 -19.51 2.17 4.06
C THR A 157 -20.38 1.00 3.62
N ARG A 158 -19.77 -0.09 3.11
CA ARG A 158 -20.48 -1.28 2.61
C ARG A 158 -20.50 -2.44 3.60
N LEU A 159 -19.73 -2.35 4.67
CA LEU A 159 -19.76 -3.27 5.81
C LEU A 159 -20.73 -2.79 6.89
N GLU A 160 -21.02 -1.49 6.93
CA GLU A 160 -22.05 -0.91 7.78
C GLU A 160 -23.46 -1.19 7.19
N PRO A 161 -24.41 -1.71 8.00
CA PRO A 161 -25.75 -2.12 7.55
C PRO A 161 -26.69 -0.96 7.17
#